data_AF-X1JAH4-F1
#
_entry.id   AF-X1JAH4-F1
#
_cell.length_a   1.000
_cell.length_b   1.000
_cell.length_c   1.000
_cell.angle_alpha   90.00
_cell.angle_beta   90.00
_cell.angle_gamma   90.00
#
_symmetry.space_group_name_H-M   'P 1'
#
loop_
_entity.id
_entity.type
_entity.pdbx_description
1 polymer ?
#
loop_
_entity_poly.entity_id
_entity_poly.type
_entity_poly.pdbx_seq_one_letter_code
_entity_poly.pdbx_strand_id
1 'polypeptide(L)'
;ALINAPNLAIGNIFGSIMFNLLIIAIIDFAHGPGPLLREVTPGQILTAILGIFLCAIAALSMLIKSSLLFVGVGIDSLILIILYFLGIVVIFKYSKKTKPHDVLGVPEENYTAYSLPLTNIKFLIAAIIIIFTAMKLAQIANSLADLTGWGTTFMGTIMLAIITSLPELV
;
A
#
# COMPACT_ATOMS: atom_id res chain seq x y z
N ALA A 1 5.45 -19.62 1.96
CA ALA A 1 5.25 -20.68 2.98
C ALA A 1 3.79 -21.12 3.12
N LEU A 2 2.79 -20.23 3.31
CA LEU A 2 1.39 -20.66 3.54
C LEU A 2 0.52 -20.91 2.29
N ILE A 3 0.70 -20.15 1.20
CA ILE A 3 -0.17 -20.21 -0.01
C ILE A 3 0.62 -20.64 -1.27
N ASN A 4 1.95 -20.62 -1.19
CA ASN A 4 2.88 -20.98 -2.26
C ASN A 4 2.59 -20.34 -3.64
N ALA A 5 2.13 -19.08 -3.65
CA ALA A 5 1.78 -18.33 -4.86
C ALA A 5 2.63 -17.04 -5.00
N PRO A 6 3.95 -17.15 -5.26
CA PRO A 6 4.84 -15.98 -5.32
C PRO A 6 4.49 -15.03 -6.47
N ASN A 7 4.11 -15.57 -7.63
CA ASN A 7 3.69 -14.77 -8.79
C ASN A 7 2.41 -13.98 -8.52
N LEU A 8 1.48 -14.56 -7.76
CA LEU A 8 0.25 -13.88 -7.32
C LEU A 8 0.58 -12.72 -6.37
N ALA A 9 1.50 -12.93 -5.43
CA ALA A 9 1.92 -11.90 -4.47
C ALA A 9 2.63 -10.73 -5.15
N ILE A 10 3.60 -11.02 -6.03
CA ILE A 10 4.30 -9.99 -6.82
C ILE A 10 3.31 -9.26 -7.72
N GLY A 11 2.42 -10.01 -8.39
CA GLY A 11 1.36 -9.45 -9.21
C GLY A 11 0.49 -8.47 -8.43
N ASN A 12 0.05 -8.84 -7.22
CA ASN A 12 -0.75 -7.97 -6.37
C ASN A 12 -0.02 -6.68 -5.98
N ILE A 13 1.26 -6.76 -5.58
CA ILE A 13 2.04 -5.57 -5.20
C ILE A 13 2.09 -4.56 -6.35
N PHE A 14 2.47 -4.99 -7.55
CA PHE A 14 2.56 -4.10 -8.71
C PHE A 14 1.18 -3.66 -9.20
N GLY A 15 0.21 -4.57 -9.17
CA GLY A 15 -1.18 -4.30 -9.52
C GLY A 15 -1.80 -3.21 -8.65
N SER A 16 -1.61 -3.28 -7.33
CA SER A 16 -2.11 -2.27 -6.39
C SER A 16 -1.47 -0.90 -6.64
N ILE A 17 -0.16 -0.84 -6.92
CA ILE A 17 0.50 0.42 -7.31
C ILE A 17 -0.13 0.98 -8.60
N MET A 18 -0.28 0.14 -9.63
CA MET A 18 -0.89 0.56 -10.90
C MET A 18 -2.34 1.01 -10.73
N PHE A 19 -3.12 0.30 -9.93
CA PHE A 19 -4.51 0.63 -9.67
C PHE A 19 -4.65 1.92 -8.86
N ASN A 20 -3.77 2.16 -7.88
CA ASN A 20 -3.76 3.41 -7.13
C ASN A 20 -3.41 4.61 -8.04
N LEU A 21 -2.48 4.43 -8.99
CA LEU A 21 -2.21 5.45 -10.01
C LEU A 21 -3.38 5.66 -10.97
N LEU A 22 -4.09 4.58 -11.34
CA LEU A 22 -5.30 4.65 -12.15
C LEU A 22 -6.41 5.41 -11.42
N ILE A 23 -6.61 5.16 -10.12
CA ILE A 23 -7.56 5.90 -9.29
C ILE A 23 -7.23 7.40 -9.36
N ILE A 24 -5.97 7.79 -9.12
CA ILE A 24 -5.56 9.20 -9.20
C ILE A 24 -5.85 9.77 -10.59
N ALA A 25 -5.58 9.03 -11.67
CA ALA A 25 -5.85 9.48 -13.04
C ALA A 25 -7.35 9.66 -13.32
N ILE A 26 -8.21 8.77 -12.80
CA ILE A 26 -9.67 8.89 -12.91
C ILE A 26 -10.17 10.09 -12.12
N ILE A 27 -9.66 10.30 -10.90
CA ILE A 27 -10.05 11.44 -10.06
C ILE A 27 -9.57 12.75 -10.70
N ASP A 28 -8.33 12.83 -11.20
CA ASP A 28 -7.81 14.01 -11.89
C ASP A 28 -8.67 14.39 -13.10
N PHE A 29 -9.15 13.39 -13.86
CA PHE A 29 -10.08 13.61 -14.96
C PHE A 29 -11.48 14.08 -14.51
N ALA A 30 -11.97 13.60 -13.35
CA ALA A 30 -13.31 13.89 -12.85
C ALA A 30 -13.39 15.17 -11.98
N HIS A 31 -12.30 15.60 -11.34
CA HIS A 31 -12.25 16.68 -10.35
C HIS A 31 -12.52 18.08 -10.93
N GLY A 32 -12.23 18.29 -12.22
CA GLY A 32 -12.51 19.54 -12.92
C GLY A 32 -11.26 20.30 -13.38
N PRO A 33 -11.31 21.64 -13.53
CA PRO A 33 -10.24 22.40 -14.16
C PRO A 33 -9.01 22.57 -13.26
N GLY A 34 -7.94 21.84 -13.58
CA GLY A 34 -6.61 21.98 -12.98
C GLY A 34 -6.07 20.63 -12.48
N PRO A 35 -4.74 20.44 -12.39
CA PRO A 35 -4.17 19.18 -11.90
C PRO A 35 -4.47 18.98 -10.42
N LEU A 36 -4.98 17.81 -10.05
CA LEU A 36 -5.24 17.37 -8.68
C LEU A 36 -3.99 17.50 -7.80
N LEU A 37 -2.81 17.24 -8.38
CA LEU A 37 -1.52 17.36 -7.71
C LEU A 37 -1.19 18.79 -7.23
N ARG A 38 -1.94 19.81 -7.68
CA ARG A 38 -1.77 21.20 -7.22
C ARG A 38 -2.34 21.42 -5.80
N GLU A 39 -3.31 20.60 -5.39
CA GLU A 39 -3.96 20.70 -4.07
C GLU A 39 -3.25 19.85 -2.99
N VAL A 40 -2.17 19.18 -3.35
CA VAL A 40 -1.43 18.26 -2.48
C VAL A 40 -0.52 19.01 -1.51
N THR A 41 -0.58 18.65 -0.22
CA THR A 41 0.22 19.27 0.83
C THR A 41 1.71 18.91 0.71
N PRO A 42 2.65 19.76 1.17
CA PRO A 42 4.08 19.44 1.15
C PRO A 42 4.47 18.14 1.87
N GLY A 43 3.69 17.74 2.88
CA GLY A 43 3.88 16.46 3.58
C GLY A 43 3.60 15.24 2.69
N GLN A 44 2.59 15.32 1.83
CA GLN A 44 2.25 14.26 0.88
C GLN A 44 3.29 14.11 -0.23
N ILE A 45 3.95 15.20 -0.64
CA ILE A 45 5.04 15.16 -1.62
C ILE A 45 6.21 14.30 -1.12
N LEU A 46 6.56 14.40 0.16
CA LEU A 46 7.66 13.62 0.74
C LEU A 46 7.35 12.11 0.76
N THR A 47 6.09 11.75 1.04
CA THR A 47 5.61 10.37 0.94
C THR A 47 5.65 9.86 -0.50
N ALA A 48 5.28 10.69 -1.48
CA ALA A 48 5.34 10.33 -2.90
C ALA A 48 6.79 10.08 -3.36
N ILE A 49 7.74 10.95 -2.97
CA ILE A 49 9.17 10.78 -3.27
C ILE A 49 9.70 9.47 -2.69
N LEU A 50 9.36 9.16 -1.42
CA LEU A 50 9.75 7.89 -0.80
C LEU A 50 9.18 6.70 -1.57
N GLY A 51 7.90 6.74 -1.94
CA GLY A 51 7.25 5.69 -2.72
C GLY A 51 7.92 5.45 -4.08
N ILE A 52 8.18 6.51 -4.84
CA ILE A 52 8.87 6.45 -6.13
C ILE A 52 10.28 5.86 -5.96
N PHE A 53 11.01 6.31 -4.95
CA PHE A 53 12.37 5.84 -4.67
C PHE A 53 12.39 4.34 -4.33
N LEU A 54 11.49 3.88 -3.46
CA LEU A 54 11.36 2.46 -3.11
C LEU A 54 10.95 1.61 -4.33
N CYS A 55 10.03 2.10 -5.16
CA CYS A 55 9.63 1.41 -6.39
C CYS A 55 10.79 1.29 -7.38
N ALA A 56 11.60 2.35 -7.54
CA ALA A 56 12.76 2.33 -8.41
C ALA A 56 13.81 1.31 -7.93
N ILE A 57 14.07 1.25 -6.62
CA ILE A 57 14.96 0.24 -6.04
C ILE A 57 14.41 -1.17 -6.23
N ALA A 58 13.11 -1.38 -5.97
CA ALA A 58 12.48 -2.69 -6.17
C ALA A 58 12.60 -3.15 -7.64
N ALA A 59 12.32 -2.26 -8.59
CA ALA A 59 12.48 -2.54 -10.01
C ALA A 59 13.93 -2.87 -10.39
N LEU A 60 14.90 -2.10 -9.88
CA LEU A 60 16.32 -2.34 -10.12
C LEU A 60 16.79 -3.68 -9.52
N SER A 61 16.34 -4.00 -8.31
CA SER A 61 16.61 -5.27 -7.64
C SER A 61 16.04 -6.47 -8.40
N MET A 62 14.92 -6.30 -9.12
CA MET A 62 14.40 -7.36 -10.00
C MET A 62 15.22 -7.55 -11.28
N LEU A 63 15.82 -6.47 -11.81
CA LEU A 63 16.69 -6.54 -12.99
C LEU A 63 18.07 -7.12 -12.67
N ILE A 64 18.61 -6.75 -11.51
CA ILE A 64 19.87 -7.29 -11.02
C ILE A 64 19.54 -8.66 -10.41
N LYS A 65 19.87 -9.74 -11.12
CA LYS A 65 19.69 -11.12 -10.65
C LYS A 65 20.64 -11.43 -9.46
N SER A 66 20.42 -10.79 -8.32
CA SER A 66 21.20 -10.95 -7.10
C SER A 66 20.76 -12.24 -6.41
N SER A 67 21.64 -13.23 -6.36
CA SER A 67 21.36 -14.53 -5.74
C SER A 67 21.70 -14.57 -4.24
N LEU A 68 21.90 -13.41 -3.60
CA LEU A 68 22.26 -13.35 -2.19
C LEU A 68 20.99 -13.46 -1.32
N LEU A 69 20.76 -14.68 -0.84
CA LEU A 69 19.72 -15.00 0.13
C LEU A 69 20.31 -14.90 1.53
N PHE A 70 19.70 -14.07 2.38
CA PHE A 70 19.95 -14.06 3.81
C PHE A 70 18.75 -14.70 4.52
N VAL A 71 18.92 -15.90 5.07
CA VAL A 71 17.86 -16.64 5.80
C VAL A 71 16.57 -16.82 4.95
N GLY A 72 16.74 -17.11 3.66
CA GLY A 72 15.61 -17.31 2.73
C GLY A 72 14.90 -16.03 2.29
N VAL A 73 15.38 -14.85 2.71
CA VAL A 73 14.92 -13.53 2.26
C VAL A 73 16.00 -12.89 1.41
N GLY A 74 15.63 -12.26 0.29
CA GLY A 74 16.57 -11.52 -0.54
C GLY A 74 17.11 -10.29 0.21
N ILE A 75 18.42 -10.05 0.11
CA ILE A 75 19.05 -8.87 0.74
C ILE A 75 18.41 -7.57 0.25
N ASP A 76 17.99 -7.53 -1.01
CA ASP A 76 17.22 -6.45 -1.62
C ASP A 76 15.92 -6.14 -0.86
N SER A 77 15.19 -7.15 -0.41
CA SER A 77 13.97 -6.98 0.39
C SER A 77 14.27 -6.39 1.77
N LEU A 78 15.40 -6.77 2.39
CA LEU A 78 15.86 -6.20 3.66
C LEU A 78 16.23 -4.72 3.50
N ILE A 79 16.93 -4.38 2.41
CA ILE A 79 17.28 -2.99 2.07
C ILE A 79 16.01 -2.15 1.91
N LEU A 80 14.99 -2.67 1.20
CA LEU A 80 13.70 -1.97 1.04
C LEU A 80 13.02 -1.70 2.38
N ILE A 81 12.99 -2.69 3.29
CA ILE A 81 12.42 -2.53 4.64
C ILE A 81 13.16 -1.43 5.40
N ILE A 82 14.48 -1.45 5.41
CA ILE A 82 15.30 -0.46 6.14
C ILE A 82 15.05 0.95 5.58
N LEU A 83 15.06 1.11 4.26
CA LEU A 83 14.82 2.40 3.61
C LEU A 83 13.41 2.93 3.84
N TYR A 84 12.40 2.05 3.84
CA TYR A 84 11.03 2.41 4.16
C TYR A 84 10.93 2.96 5.59
N PHE A 85 11.48 2.26 6.58
CA PHE A 85 11.48 2.73 7.98
C PHE A 85 12.24 4.05 8.14
N LEU A 86 13.40 4.20 7.51
CA LEU A 86 14.16 5.44 7.54
C LEU A 86 13.36 6.59 6.94
N GLY A 87 12.72 6.37 5.80
CA GLY A 87 11.86 7.33 5.13
C GLY A 87 10.69 7.79 6.01
N ILE A 88 10.00 6.86 6.68
CA ILE A 88 8.93 7.19 7.64
C ILE A 88 9.45 8.05 8.78
N VAL A 89 10.61 7.72 9.36
CA VAL A 89 11.19 8.51 10.46
C VAL A 89 11.50 9.94 9.99
N VAL A 90 11.98 10.11 8.76
CA VAL A 90 12.23 11.43 8.15
C VAL A 90 10.91 12.18 7.95
N ILE A 91 9.89 11.55 7.38
CA ILE A 91 8.56 12.13 7.17
C ILE A 91 7.95 12.58 8.50
N PHE A 92 8.00 11.72 9.54
CA PHE A 92 7.44 12.03 10.84
C PHE A 92 8.14 13.24 11.51
N LYS A 93 9.47 13.30 11.41
CA LYS A 93 10.25 14.44 11.91
C LYS A 93 9.92 15.73 11.15
N TYR A 94 9.76 15.65 9.84
CA TYR A 94 9.38 16.79 9.01
C TYR A 94 7.94 17.26 9.33
N SER A 95 6.98 16.34 9.38
CA SER A 95 5.58 16.63 9.72
C SER A 95 5.42 17.26 11.10
N LYS A 96 6.16 16.77 12.12
CA LYS A 96 6.13 17.34 13.47
C LYS A 96 6.67 18.78 13.52
N LYS A 97 7.64 19.11 12.67
CA LYS A 97 8.28 20.43 12.59
C LYS A 97 7.43 21.43 11.81
N THR A 98 6.70 20.97 10.81
CA THR A 98 5.90 21.78 9.88
C THR A 98 4.42 21.71 10.24
N LYS A 99 4.04 21.81 11.52
CA LYS A 99 2.62 21.92 11.92
C LYS A 99 2.01 23.15 11.23
N PRO A 100 1.07 23.03 10.29
CA PRO A 100 0.20 24.14 10.03
C PRO A 100 -0.83 24.12 11.15
N HIS A 101 -0.99 25.22 11.87
CA HIS A 101 -2.27 25.45 12.55
C HIS A 101 -3.36 25.33 11.47
N ASP A 102 -4.34 24.47 11.70
CA ASP A 102 -5.64 24.48 11.04
C ASP A 102 -5.63 24.33 9.50
N VAL A 103 -5.17 23.19 8.97
CA VAL A 103 -5.21 22.94 7.51
C VAL A 103 -6.62 22.71 6.97
N LEU A 104 -7.62 22.46 7.83
CA LEU A 104 -8.93 22.04 7.32
C LEU A 104 -10.12 22.88 7.79
N GLY A 105 -9.99 23.79 8.77
CA GLY A 105 -11.17 24.49 9.31
C GLY A 105 -12.31 23.55 9.72
N VAL A 106 -12.02 22.26 9.87
CA VAL A 106 -12.95 21.24 10.35
C VAL A 106 -13.19 21.64 11.79
N PRO A 107 -14.45 21.94 12.16
CA PRO A 107 -14.79 22.21 13.55
C PRO A 107 -14.13 21.15 14.41
N GLU A 108 -13.63 21.48 15.59
CA GLU A 108 -13.33 20.48 16.60
C GLU A 108 -14.63 19.72 16.88
N GLU A 109 -14.93 18.71 16.06
CA GLU A 109 -15.97 17.75 16.36
C GLU A 109 -15.58 17.20 17.72
N ASN A 110 -16.56 17.16 18.62
CA ASN A 110 -16.43 16.45 19.88
C ASN A 110 -16.21 14.97 19.56
N TYR A 111 -14.97 14.61 19.23
CA TYR A 111 -14.51 13.23 19.22
C TYR A 111 -14.69 12.77 20.66
N THR A 112 -15.79 12.10 20.95
CA THR A 112 -15.98 11.47 22.25
C THR A 112 -14.76 10.61 22.47
N ALA A 113 -13.96 10.93 23.49
CA ALA A 113 -12.73 10.23 23.77
C ALA A 113 -13.05 8.76 24.06
N TYR A 114 -12.98 7.91 23.03
CA TYR A 114 -13.16 6.49 23.16
C TYR A 114 -12.09 5.96 24.12
N SER A 115 -12.48 5.07 25.04
CA SER A 115 -11.50 4.50 25.96
C SER A 115 -10.44 3.73 25.18
N LEU A 116 -9.17 4.08 25.41
CA LEU A 116 -8.00 3.42 24.83
C LEU A 116 -8.07 1.87 24.86
N PRO A 117 -8.48 1.21 25.97
CA PRO A 117 -8.54 -0.25 25.98
C PRO A 117 -9.61 -0.81 25.03
N LEU A 118 -10.77 -0.16 24.93
CA LEU A 118 -11.83 -0.63 24.03
C LEU A 118 -11.44 -0.45 22.56
N THR A 119 -10.77 0.65 22.22
CA THR A 119 -10.25 0.90 20.87
C THR A 119 -9.22 -0.13 20.47
N ASN A 120 -8.27 -0.45 21.35
CA ASN A 120 -7.23 -1.44 21.08
C ASN A 120 -7.81 -2.84 20.86
N ILE A 121 -8.82 -3.24 21.64
CA ILE A 121 -9.50 -4.53 21.47
C ILE A 121 -10.23 -4.59 20.13
N LYS A 122 -11.01 -3.55 19.79
CA LYS A 122 -11.71 -3.48 18.49
C LYS A 122 -10.73 -3.54 17.32
N PHE A 123 -9.62 -2.81 17.41
CA PHE A 123 -8.57 -2.82 16.39
C PHE A 123 -7.95 -4.21 16.24
N LEU A 124 -7.63 -4.88 17.35
CA LEU A 124 -7.05 -6.23 17.32
C LEU A 124 -8.01 -7.23 16.66
N ILE A 125 -9.30 -7.19 17.01
CA ILE A 125 -10.33 -8.04 16.41
C ILE A 125 -10.43 -7.79 14.90
N ALA A 126 -10.48 -6.52 14.48
CA ALA A 126 -10.53 -6.16 13.07
C ALA A 126 -9.28 -6.63 12.31
N ALA A 127 -8.08 -6.42 12.87
CA ALA A 127 -6.82 -6.86 12.28
C ALA A 127 -6.80 -8.38 12.07
N ILE A 128 -7.25 -9.16 13.06
CA ILE A 128 -7.35 -10.61 12.96
C ILE A 128 -8.32 -11.01 11.84
N ILE A 129 -9.51 -10.40 11.78
CA ILE A 129 -10.52 -10.69 10.74
C ILE A 129 -9.97 -10.36 9.35
N ILE A 130 -9.26 -9.24 9.19
CA ILE A 130 -8.65 -8.83 7.92
C ILE A 130 -7.59 -9.84 7.50
N ILE A 131 -6.70 -10.26 8.39
CA ILE A 131 -5.66 -11.26 8.09
C ILE A 131 -6.28 -12.57 7.62
N PHE A 132 -7.27 -13.10 8.35
CA PHE A 132 -7.94 -14.35 7.97
C PHE A 132 -8.69 -14.23 6.64
N THR A 133 -9.40 -13.13 6.43
CA THR A 133 -10.15 -12.88 5.20
C THR A 133 -9.22 -12.72 4.00
N ALA A 134 -8.12 -11.95 4.15
CA ALA A 134 -7.14 -11.74 3.10
C ALA A 134 -6.43 -13.03 2.70
N MET A 135 -6.10 -13.91 3.65
CA MET A 135 -5.53 -15.22 3.36
C MET A 135 -6.48 -16.08 2.52
N LYS A 136 -7.77 -16.13 2.88
CA LYS A 136 -8.78 -16.88 2.10
C LYS A 136 -8.98 -16.27 0.72
N LEU A 137 -9.01 -14.95 0.62
CA LEU A 137 -9.14 -14.24 -0.65
C LEU A 137 -7.98 -14.59 -1.60
N ALA A 138 -6.74 -14.56 -1.12
CA ALA A 138 -5.57 -14.94 -1.92
C ALA A 138 -5.60 -16.41 -2.37
N GLN A 139 -6.09 -17.33 -1.52
CA GLN A 139 -6.29 -18.73 -1.89
C GLN A 139 -7.35 -18.89 -2.99
N ILE A 140 -8.49 -18.22 -2.85
CA ILE A 140 -9.57 -18.23 -3.85
C ILE A 140 -9.05 -17.66 -5.17
N ALA A 141 -8.28 -16.56 -5.13
CA ALA A 141 -7.68 -15.98 -6.31
C ALA A 141 -6.73 -16.97 -7.00
N ASN A 142 -5.86 -17.65 -6.25
CA ASN A 142 -4.98 -18.66 -6.82
C ASN A 142 -5.77 -19.82 -7.48
N SER A 143 -6.75 -20.37 -6.77
CA SER A 143 -7.60 -21.44 -7.31
C SER A 143 -8.39 -21.00 -8.54
N LEU A 144 -8.87 -19.76 -8.59
CA LEU A 144 -9.57 -19.23 -9.75
C LEU A 144 -8.63 -19.09 -10.95
N ALA A 145 -7.38 -18.69 -10.72
CA ALA A 145 -6.37 -18.64 -11.78
C ALA A 145 -6.11 -20.03 -12.41
N ASP A 146 -6.09 -21.07 -11.58
CA ASP A 146 -5.91 -22.46 -12.03
C ASP A 146 -7.14 -23.00 -12.77
N LEU A 147 -8.35 -22.68 -12.29
CA LEU A 147 -9.61 -23.13 -12.90
C LEU A 147 -9.97 -22.41 -14.22
N THR A 148 -9.73 -21.10 -14.29
CA THR A 148 -10.06 -20.28 -15.46
C THR A 148 -9.00 -20.33 -16.55
N GLY A 149 -7.78 -20.76 -16.20
CA GLY A 149 -6.61 -20.71 -17.10
C GLY A 149 -6.08 -19.29 -17.33
N TRP A 150 -6.52 -18.29 -16.56
CA TRP A 150 -6.06 -16.90 -16.72
C TRP A 150 -4.64 -16.65 -16.22
N GLY A 151 -4.09 -17.58 -15.44
CA GLY A 151 -2.74 -17.50 -14.90
C GLY A 151 -2.63 -16.63 -13.64
N THR A 152 -1.76 -17.06 -12.72
CA THR A 152 -1.63 -16.47 -11.37
C THR A 152 -1.13 -15.02 -11.39
N THR A 153 -0.35 -14.64 -12.41
CA THR A 153 0.16 -13.27 -12.55
C THR A 153 -0.95 -12.29 -12.96
N PHE A 154 -1.78 -12.65 -13.94
CA PHE A 154 -2.93 -11.84 -14.35
C PHE A 154 -3.91 -11.66 -13.20
N MET A 155 -4.23 -12.77 -12.52
CA MET A 155 -5.14 -12.76 -11.38
C MET A 155 -4.62 -11.86 -10.24
N GLY A 156 -3.31 -11.84 -10.01
CA GLY A 156 -2.68 -10.97 -9.01
C GLY A 156 -2.67 -9.50 -9.41
N THR A 157 -2.20 -9.22 -10.63
CA THR A 157 -2.00 -7.84 -11.13
C THR A 157 -3.28 -7.05 -11.34
N ILE A 158 -4.39 -7.71 -11.66
CA ILE A 158 -5.65 -7.02 -11.95
C ILE A 158 -6.68 -7.33 -10.88
N MET A 159 -7.13 -8.59 -10.79
CA MET A 159 -8.30 -8.92 -9.96
C MET A 159 -8.03 -8.72 -8.47
N LEU A 160 -6.96 -9.33 -7.95
CA LEU A 160 -6.64 -9.24 -6.53
C LEU A 160 -6.28 -7.81 -6.13
N ALA A 161 -5.48 -7.13 -6.96
CA ALA A 161 -5.11 -5.74 -6.77
C ALA A 161 -6.32 -4.81 -6.65
N ILE A 162 -7.27 -4.88 -7.60
CA ILE A 162 -8.51 -4.10 -7.58
C ILE A 162 -9.26 -4.34 -6.27
N ILE A 163 -9.47 -5.61 -5.88
CA ILE A 163 -10.23 -5.95 -4.68
C ILE A 163 -9.55 -5.37 -3.42
N THR A 164 -8.23 -5.43 -3.34
CA THR A 164 -7.48 -4.91 -2.17
C THR A 164 -7.39 -3.39 -2.10
N SER A 165 -7.50 -2.70 -3.24
CA SER A 165 -7.41 -1.23 -3.31
C SER A 165 -8.78 -0.54 -3.35
N LEU A 166 -9.89 -1.26 -3.52
CA LEU A 166 -11.26 -0.70 -3.46
C LEU A 166 -11.56 0.10 -2.19
N PRO A 167 -11.15 -0.34 -0.98
CA PRO A 167 -11.35 0.46 0.23
C PRO A 167 -10.67 1.83 0.20
N GLU A 168 -9.65 2.03 -0.65
CA GLU A 168 -8.93 3.29 -0.79
C GLU A 168 -9.64 4.28 -1.74
N LEU A 169 -10.59 3.79 -2.54
CA LEU A 169 -11.37 4.60 -3.48
C LEU A 169 -12.58 5.28 -2.83
N VAL A 170 -13.14 4.70 -1.77
CA VAL A 170 -14.42 5.08 -1.16
C VAL A 170 -14.30 5.91 0.11
#